data_AF-A0A415I7I5-F1
#
_entry.id   AF-A0A415I7I5-F1
#
_cell.length_a   1.000
_cell.length_b   1.000
_cell.length_c   1.000
_cell.angle_alpha   90.00
_cell.angle_beta   90.00
_cell.angle_gamma   90.00
#
_symmetry.space_group_name_H-M   'P 1'
#
loop_
_entity.id
_entity.type
_entity.pdbx_description
1 polymer ?
#
loop_
_entity_poly.entity_id
_entity_poly.type
_entity_poly.pdbx_seq_one_letter_code
_entity_poly.pdbx_strand_id
1 'polypeptide(L)'
;MKSLFKKNRKQELETVMSCLLVICASCLMIWLTQTMQLCYELGKDDTDDFIWQVLSRSITLVAMAVCSIFIWIMLSNVKRNEVFTKRNANLIVFIGVTVEMAGLLQYILGIFTLEGISRESFMIYLLLGVFILFIGCLFKIGIRMKEEQDLTI
;
A
#
# COMPACT_ATOMS: atom_id res chain seq x y z
N MET A 1 -2.40 -31.13 22.87
CA MET A 1 -3.45 -30.44 22.10
C MET A 1 -3.17 -28.94 21.89
N LYS A 2 -2.87 -28.14 22.93
CA LYS A 2 -2.47 -26.72 22.79
C LYS A 2 -1.23 -26.46 21.90
N SER A 3 -0.24 -27.37 21.88
CA SER A 3 0.96 -27.24 21.04
C SER A 3 0.69 -27.45 19.55
N LEU A 4 -0.25 -28.34 19.20
CA LEU A 4 -0.67 -28.62 17.82
C LEU A 4 -1.44 -27.44 17.22
N PHE A 5 -2.34 -26.83 18.00
CA PHE A 5 -3.03 -25.59 17.63
C PHE A 5 -2.07 -24.38 17.46
N LYS A 6 -0.99 -24.33 18.26
CA LYS A 6 0.04 -23.29 18.14
C LYS A 6 0.91 -23.51 16.90
N LYS A 7 1.21 -24.76 16.55
CA LYS A 7 1.96 -25.14 15.34
C LYS A 7 1.16 -24.83 14.06
N ASN A 8 -0.13 -25.18 14.01
CA ASN A 8 -1.00 -24.85 12.88
C ASN A 8 -1.15 -23.34 12.65
N ARG A 9 -1.39 -22.53 13.70
CA ARG A 9 -1.48 -21.06 13.55
C ARG A 9 -0.18 -20.42 13.04
N LYS A 10 0.97 -20.94 13.46
CA LYS A 10 2.27 -20.45 12.98
C LYS A 10 2.48 -20.79 11.50
N GLN A 11 2.06 -21.98 11.10
CA GLN A 11 2.14 -22.47 9.72
C GLN A 11 1.16 -21.75 8.79
N GLU A 12 -0.06 -21.47 9.25
CA GLU A 12 -1.03 -20.63 8.53
C GLU A 12 -0.52 -19.19 8.36
N LEU A 13 0.07 -18.61 9.40
CA LEU A 13 0.70 -17.28 9.33
C LEU A 13 1.87 -17.27 8.33
N GLU A 14 2.75 -18.27 8.37
CA GLU A 14 3.85 -18.41 7.41
C GLU A 14 3.33 -18.55 5.97
N THR A 15 2.20 -19.23 5.77
CA THR A 15 1.55 -19.41 4.46
C THR A 15 0.95 -18.10 3.95
N VAL A 16 0.21 -17.37 4.80
CA VAL A 16 -0.34 -16.04 4.48
C VAL A 16 0.78 -15.05 4.16
N MET A 17 1.86 -15.07 4.93
CA MET A 17 3.02 -14.22 4.69
C MET A 17 3.76 -14.55 3.39
N SER A 18 3.82 -15.84 3.03
CA SER A 18 4.42 -16.28 1.77
C SER A 18 3.56 -15.85 0.59
N CYS A 19 2.23 -15.95 0.72
CA CYS A 19 1.27 -15.44 -0.26
C CYS A 19 1.40 -13.91 -0.43
N LEU A 20 1.47 -13.16 0.67
CA LEU A 20 1.65 -11.70 0.63
C LEU A 20 3.00 -11.29 0.01
N LEU A 21 4.07 -12.05 0.25
CA LEU A 21 5.36 -11.84 -0.41
C LEU A 21 5.28 -12.07 -1.92
N VAL A 22 4.59 -13.13 -2.37
CA VAL A 22 4.38 -13.40 -3.79
C VAL A 22 3.55 -12.29 -4.43
N ILE A 23 2.51 -11.80 -3.76
CA ILE A 23 1.70 -10.67 -4.23
C ILE A 23 2.57 -9.41 -4.35
N CYS A 24 3.34 -9.05 -3.32
CA CYS A 24 4.25 -7.90 -3.38
C CYS A 24 5.31 -8.05 -4.49
N ALA A 25 5.89 -9.24 -4.66
CA ALA A 25 6.86 -9.50 -5.73
C ALA A 25 6.20 -9.35 -7.11
N SER A 26 4.98 -9.85 -7.29
CA SER A 26 4.23 -9.68 -8.54
C SER A 26 3.90 -8.21 -8.82
N CYS A 27 3.53 -7.42 -7.81
CA CYS A 27 3.32 -5.98 -7.95
C CYS A 27 4.61 -5.25 -8.35
N LEU A 28 5.76 -5.61 -7.78
CA LEU A 28 7.05 -5.03 -8.15
C LEU A 28 7.47 -5.39 -9.58
N MET A 29 7.18 -6.61 -10.04
CA MET A 29 7.42 -7.01 -11.42
C MET A 29 6.54 -6.25 -12.40
N ILE A 30 5.26 -6.06 -12.08
CA ILE A 30 4.33 -5.22 -12.87
C ILE A 30 4.81 -3.76 -12.89
N TRP A 31 5.28 -3.24 -11.75
CA TRP A 31 5.85 -1.90 -11.66
C TRP A 31 7.08 -1.74 -12.58
N LEU A 32 8.00 -2.71 -12.57
CA LEU A 32 9.19 -2.70 -13.43
C LEU A 32 8.83 -2.73 -14.92
N THR A 33 7.90 -3.60 -15.33
CA THR A 33 7.50 -3.69 -16.74
C THR A 33 6.79 -2.42 -17.22
N GLN A 34 5.91 -1.86 -16.40
CA GLN A 34 5.25 -0.59 -16.71
C GLN A 34 6.24 0.59 -16.76
N THR A 35 7.24 0.62 -15.88
CA THR A 35 8.28 1.66 -15.89
C THR A 35 9.13 1.56 -17.16
N MET A 36 9.53 0.36 -17.57
CA MET A 36 10.27 0.13 -18.82
C MET A 36 9.46 0.56 -20.05
N GLN A 37 8.17 0.24 -20.09
CA GLN A 37 7.29 0.67 -21.17
C GLN A 37 7.15 2.20 -21.20
N LEU A 38 7.01 2.84 -20.04
CA LEU A 38 6.95 4.29 -19.92
C LEU A 38 8.24 4.95 -20.45
N CYS A 39 9.41 4.41 -20.09
CA CYS A 39 10.71 4.90 -20.58
C CYS A 39 10.88 4.72 -22.10
N TYR A 40 10.33 3.64 -22.66
CA TYR A 40 10.34 3.40 -24.10
C TYR A 40 9.46 4.39 -24.85
N GLU A 41 8.25 4.65 -24.35
CA GLU A 41 7.33 5.63 -24.94
C GLU A 41 7.91 7.06 -24.80
N LEU A 42 8.55 7.39 -23.68
CA LEU A 42 9.27 8.67 -23.47
C LEU A 42 10.43 8.90 -24.45
N GLY A 43 11.10 7.83 -24.87
CA GLY A 43 12.20 7.93 -25.85
C GLY A 43 11.72 8.04 -27.30
N LYS A 44 10.42 7.91 -27.54
CA LYS A 44 9.83 7.81 -28.89
C LYS A 44 8.95 9.00 -29.27
N ASP A 45 8.41 9.73 -28.30
CA ASP A 45 7.36 10.73 -28.52
C ASP A 45 7.71 12.10 -27.91
N ASP A 46 7.66 13.16 -28.72
CA ASP A 46 8.03 14.55 -28.35
C ASP A 46 6.80 15.45 -28.09
N THR A 47 5.62 14.86 -27.87
CA THR A 47 4.34 15.59 -27.76
C THR A 47 4.08 16.10 -26.33
N ASP A 48 3.71 17.37 -26.15
CA ASP A 48 3.52 18.01 -24.83
C ASP A 48 2.42 17.36 -23.95
N ASP A 49 1.35 16.84 -24.55
CA ASP A 49 0.26 16.16 -23.82
C ASP A 49 0.68 14.79 -23.24
N PHE A 50 1.70 14.17 -23.85
CA PHE A 50 2.23 12.88 -23.41
C PHE A 50 2.95 12.99 -22.06
N ILE A 51 3.61 14.12 -21.80
CA ILE A 51 4.34 14.38 -20.54
C ILE A 51 3.39 14.29 -19.33
N TRP A 52 2.18 14.84 -19.45
CA TRP A 52 1.21 14.85 -18.36
C TRP A 52 0.61 13.47 -18.08
N GLN A 53 0.37 12.67 -19.11
CA GLN A 53 -0.10 11.29 -18.95
C GLN A 53 0.98 10.41 -18.29
N VAL A 54 2.23 10.56 -18.72
CA VAL A 54 3.40 9.89 -18.12
C VAL A 54 3.53 10.27 -16.65
N LEU A 55 3.40 11.55 -16.31
CA LEU A 55 3.52 12.04 -14.95
C LEU A 55 2.47 11.39 -14.04
N SER A 56 1.20 11.34 -14.48
CA SER A 56 0.11 10.68 -13.74
C SER A 56 0.38 9.18 -13.50
N ARG A 57 0.88 8.48 -14.52
CA ARG A 57 1.21 7.05 -14.40
C ARG A 57 2.40 6.82 -13.48
N SER A 58 3.40 7.69 -13.51
CA SER A 58 4.58 7.63 -12.63
C SER A 58 4.24 7.78 -11.15
N ILE A 59 3.28 8.65 -10.79
CA ILE A 59 2.83 8.83 -9.41
C ILE A 59 2.26 7.53 -8.84
N THR A 60 1.44 6.84 -9.63
CA THR A 60 0.84 5.55 -9.26
C THR A 60 1.92 4.50 -9.02
N LEU A 61 2.90 4.45 -9.92
CA LEU A 61 4.02 3.53 -9.85
C LEU A 61 4.86 3.76 -8.58
N VAL A 62 5.21 5.01 -8.28
CA VAL A 62 5.95 5.37 -7.06
C VAL A 62 5.15 5.02 -5.80
N ALA A 63 3.85 5.31 -5.77
CA ALA A 63 2.98 4.98 -4.64
C ALA A 63 2.96 3.46 -4.39
N MET A 64 2.82 2.64 -5.43
CA MET A 64 2.86 1.17 -5.30
C MET A 64 4.19 0.66 -4.73
N ALA A 65 5.32 1.23 -5.17
CA ALA A 65 6.63 0.87 -4.67
C ALA A 65 6.77 1.20 -3.17
N VAL A 66 6.38 2.41 -2.76
CA VAL A 66 6.41 2.85 -1.36
C VAL A 66 5.51 1.99 -0.48
N CYS A 67 4.27 1.73 -0.91
CA CYS A 67 3.33 0.85 -0.19
C CYS A 67 3.89 -0.57 -0.04
N SER A 68 4.53 -1.12 -1.08
CA SER A 68 5.14 -2.45 -1.02
C SER A 68 6.26 -2.53 0.02
N ILE A 69 7.09 -1.48 0.14
CA ILE A 69 8.13 -1.38 1.17
C ILE A 69 7.49 -1.38 2.57
N PHE A 70 6.46 -0.57 2.80
CA PHE A 70 5.80 -0.52 4.11
C PHE A 70 5.11 -1.84 4.48
N ILE A 71 4.44 -2.49 3.51
CA ILE A 71 3.85 -3.80 3.71
C ILE A 71 4.94 -4.83 4.05
N TRP A 72 6.07 -4.80 3.36
CA TRP A 72 7.20 -5.71 3.65
C TRP A 72 7.78 -5.51 5.05
N ILE A 73 7.94 -4.26 5.50
CA ILE A 73 8.38 -3.95 6.87
C ILE A 73 7.35 -4.47 7.88
N MET A 74 6.07 -4.21 7.66
CA MET A 74 4.98 -4.67 8.53
C MET A 74 4.97 -6.20 8.62
N LEU A 75 5.10 -6.89 7.48
CA LEU A 75 5.22 -8.35 7.43
C LEU A 75 6.42 -8.84 8.22
N SER A 76 7.59 -8.20 8.06
CA SER A 76 8.79 -8.57 8.82
C SER A 76 8.58 -8.47 10.33
N ASN A 77 7.79 -7.50 10.81
CA ASN A 77 7.42 -7.38 12.22
C ASN A 77 6.42 -8.47 12.65
N VAL A 78 5.45 -8.82 11.81
CA VAL A 78 4.53 -9.94 12.05
C VAL A 78 5.29 -11.27 12.17
N LYS A 79 6.32 -11.48 11.34
CA LYS A 79 7.25 -12.64 11.41
C LYS A 79 7.93 -12.77 12.78
N ARG A 80 8.18 -11.65 13.45
CA ARG A 80 8.78 -11.58 14.80
C ARG A 80 7.74 -11.73 15.93
N ASN A 81 6.47 -12.03 15.61
CA ASN A 81 5.32 -12.05 16.50
C ASN A 81 4.93 -10.67 17.08
N GLU A 82 5.43 -9.58 16.50
CA GLU A 82 5.16 -8.21 16.94
C GLU A 82 3.99 -7.63 16.13
N VAL A 83 2.81 -8.25 16.23
CA VAL A 83 1.64 -7.91 15.40
C VAL A 83 0.99 -6.59 15.84
N PHE A 84 0.64 -6.48 17.12
CA PHE A 84 -0.08 -5.34 17.70
C PHE A 84 0.88 -4.33 18.33
N THR A 85 1.77 -3.76 17.53
CA THR A 85 2.68 -2.71 17.98
C THR A 85 2.24 -1.34 17.45
N LYS A 86 2.50 -0.29 18.23
CA LYS A 86 2.29 1.11 17.78
C LYS A 86 3.01 1.39 16.46
N ARG A 87 4.16 0.74 16.23
CA ARG A 87 4.93 0.82 14.98
C ARG A 87 4.16 0.28 13.79
N ASN A 88 3.56 -0.92 13.89
CA ASN A 88 2.75 -1.48 12.80
C ASN A 88 1.49 -0.67 12.52
N ALA A 89 0.83 -0.16 13.56
CA ALA A 89 -0.33 0.71 13.39
C ALA A 89 0.05 2.01 12.63
N ASN A 90 1.22 2.58 12.92
CA ASN A 90 1.74 3.72 12.17
C ASN A 90 2.09 3.36 10.72
N LEU A 91 2.63 2.17 10.45
CA LEU A 91 2.89 1.70 9.07
C LEU A 91 1.60 1.59 8.24
N ILE A 92 0.51 1.07 8.82
CA ILE A 92 -0.80 1.02 8.14
C ILE A 92 -1.30 2.44 7.82
N VAL A 93 -1.18 3.37 8.78
CA VAL A 93 -1.53 4.77 8.56
C VAL A 93 -0.68 5.38 7.44
N PHE A 94 0.63 5.14 7.43
CA PHE A 94 1.51 5.64 6.36
C PHE A 94 1.12 5.09 4.98
N ILE A 95 0.77 3.80 4.89
CA ILE A 95 0.24 3.22 3.64
C ILE A 95 -1.02 3.98 3.20
N GLY A 96 -1.98 4.21 4.10
CA GLY A 96 -3.19 4.95 3.80
C GLY A 96 -2.91 6.38 3.31
N VAL A 97 -2.03 7.12 4.00
CA VAL A 97 -1.61 8.47 3.59
C VAL A 97 -0.96 8.46 2.21
N THR A 98 -0.06 7.50 1.94
CA THR A 98 0.60 7.39 0.62
C THR A 98 -0.41 7.17 -0.50
N VAL A 99 -1.37 6.27 -0.29
CA VAL A 99 -2.43 5.97 -1.28
C VAL A 99 -3.33 7.20 -1.50
N GLU A 100 -3.69 7.91 -0.43
CA GLU A 100 -4.55 9.09 -0.51
C GLU A 100 -3.86 10.27 -1.20
N MET A 101 -2.58 10.52 -0.87
CA MET A 101 -1.76 11.52 -1.54
C MET A 101 -1.59 11.21 -3.03
N ALA A 102 -1.45 9.93 -3.40
CA ALA A 102 -1.38 9.52 -4.80
C ALA A 102 -2.68 9.84 -5.55
N GLY A 103 -3.84 9.55 -4.94
CA GLY A 103 -5.15 9.91 -5.48
C GLY A 103 -5.35 11.42 -5.65
N LEU A 104 -4.94 12.22 -4.65
CA LEU A 104 -5.02 13.69 -4.72
C LEU A 104 -4.11 14.26 -5.82
N LEU A 105 -2.88 13.76 -5.95
CA LEU A 105 -1.97 14.19 -7.00
C LEU A 105 -2.49 13.83 -8.40
N GLN A 106 -3.06 12.62 -8.57
CA GLN A 106 -3.71 12.24 -9.83
C GLN A 106 -4.91 13.14 -10.14
N TYR A 107 -5.72 13.49 -9.14
CA TYR A 107 -6.84 14.42 -9.33
C TYR A 107 -6.36 15.80 -9.78
N ILE A 108 -5.33 16.35 -9.14
CA ILE A 108 -4.75 17.65 -9.50
C ILE A 108 -4.22 17.62 -10.94
N LEU A 109 -3.46 16.59 -11.32
CA LEU A 109 -2.97 16.43 -12.70
C LEU A 109 -4.10 16.23 -13.72
N GLY A 110 -5.19 15.58 -13.32
CA GLY A 110 -6.41 15.42 -14.10
C GLY A 110 -7.15 16.74 -14.38
N ILE A 111 -6.93 17.80 -13.59
CA ILE A 111 -7.47 19.13 -13.87
C ILE A 111 -6.67 19.82 -14.99
N PHE A 112 -5.35 19.61 -15.02
CA PHE A 112 -4.46 20.24 -16.01
C PHE A 112 -4.50 19.54 -17.37
N THR A 113 -4.91 18.28 -17.42
CA THR A 113 -5.07 17.51 -18.66
C THR A 113 -6.50 17.64 -19.18
N LEU A 114 -6.71 18.40 -20.27
CA LEU A 114 -8.03 18.61 -20.88
C LEU A 114 -8.66 17.31 -21.43
N GLU A 115 -7.87 16.25 -21.62
CA GLU A 115 -8.36 14.92 -21.97
C GLU A 115 -8.33 13.98 -20.75
N GLY A 116 -9.50 13.77 -20.17
CA GLY A 116 -10.01 12.44 -19.84
C GLY A 116 -9.05 11.39 -19.26
N ILE A 117 -8.13 11.74 -18.36
CA ILE A 117 -7.57 10.74 -17.44
C ILE A 117 -8.78 10.10 -16.77
N SER A 118 -8.93 8.78 -16.91
CA SER A 118 -10.08 8.03 -16.41
C SER A 118 -10.46 8.50 -15.01
N ARG A 119 -11.52 9.33 -14.91
CA ARG A 119 -11.90 10.01 -13.65
C ARG A 119 -12.18 9.02 -12.52
N GLU A 120 -12.40 7.77 -12.87
CA GLU A 120 -12.61 6.66 -11.94
C GLU A 120 -11.34 6.25 -11.19
N SER A 121 -10.15 6.40 -11.78
CA SER A 121 -8.90 5.93 -11.18
C SER A 121 -8.57 6.68 -9.88
N PHE A 122 -8.61 8.02 -9.88
CA PHE A 122 -8.29 8.80 -8.68
C PHE A 122 -9.31 8.60 -7.56
N MET A 123 -10.60 8.40 -7.91
CA MET A 123 -11.66 8.13 -6.93
C MET A 123 -11.43 6.83 -6.18
N ILE A 124 -10.97 5.78 -6.89
CA ILE A 124 -10.62 4.49 -6.28
C ILE A 124 -9.45 4.67 -5.29
N TYR A 125 -8.40 5.42 -5.66
CA TYR A 125 -7.29 5.68 -4.75
C TYR A 125 -7.70 6.47 -3.51
N LEU A 126 -8.54 7.50 -3.67
CA LEU A 126 -9.05 8.28 -2.53
C LEU A 126 -9.88 7.40 -1.57
N LEU A 127 -10.83 6.63 -2.11
CA LEU A 127 -11.67 5.74 -1.31
C LEU A 127 -10.82 4.67 -0.58
N LEU A 128 -9.86 4.07 -1.28
CA LEU A 128 -8.97 3.06 -0.71
C LEU A 128 -8.06 3.67 0.36
N GLY A 129 -7.54 4.88 0.15
CA GLY A 129 -6.72 5.62 1.12
C GLY A 129 -7.48 5.86 2.43
N VAL A 130 -8.69 6.42 2.34
CA VAL A 130 -9.57 6.66 3.50
C VAL A 130 -9.89 5.35 4.22
N PHE A 131 -10.19 4.28 3.48
CA PHE A 131 -10.48 2.97 4.07
C PHE A 131 -9.27 2.39 4.83
N ILE A 132 -8.07 2.50 4.27
CA ILE A 132 -6.83 2.03 4.94
C ILE A 132 -6.54 2.89 6.19
N LEU A 133 -6.73 4.20 6.12
CA LEU A 133 -6.60 5.08 7.29
C LEU A 133 -7.59 4.70 8.39
N PHE A 134 -8.84 4.41 8.03
CA PHE A 134 -9.84 3.92 8.97
C PHE A 134 -9.38 2.63 9.67
N ILE A 135 -8.85 1.66 8.92
CA ILE A 135 -8.27 0.43 9.49
C ILE A 135 -7.09 0.78 10.42
N GLY A 136 -6.20 1.69 10.02
CA GLY A 136 -5.08 2.14 10.85
C GLY A 136 -5.54 2.74 12.19
N CYS A 137 -6.61 3.54 12.17
CA CYS A 137 -7.24 4.09 13.37
C CYS A 137 -7.84 3.00 14.27
N LEU A 138 -8.58 2.04 13.69
CA LEU A 138 -9.10 0.89 14.42
C LEU A 138 -7.98 0.09 15.09
N PHE A 139 -6.86 -0.11 14.39
CA PHE A 139 -5.71 -0.81 14.94
C PHE A 139 -5.09 -0.07 16.12
N LYS A 140 -4.96 1.27 16.05
CA LYS A 140 -4.50 2.10 17.16
C LYS A 140 -5.44 2.04 18.38
N ILE A 141 -6.74 2.01 18.16
CA ILE A 141 -7.73 1.87 19.24
C ILE A 141 -7.63 0.48 19.87
N GLY A 142 -7.58 -0.59 19.05
CA GLY A 142 -7.44 -1.95 19.53
C GLY A 142 -6.17 -2.18 20.37
N ILE A 143 -5.04 -1.55 20.00
CA ILE A 143 -3.82 -1.58 20.81
C ILE A 143 -4.04 -0.91 22.16
N ARG A 144 -4.67 0.28 22.20
CA ARG A 144 -4.94 0.99 23.46
C ARG A 144 -5.86 0.19 24.38
N MET A 145 -6.93 -0.41 23.84
CA MET A 145 -7.83 -1.26 24.61
C MET A 145 -7.09 -2.46 25.22
N LYS A 146 -6.16 -3.06 24.48
CA LYS A 146 -5.33 -4.15 25.01
C LYS A 146 -4.38 -3.66 26.12
N GLU A 147 -3.73 -2.51 25.93
CA GLU A 147 -2.86 -1.89 26.94
C GLU A 147 -3.65 -1.60 28.24
N GLU A 148 -4.89 -1.11 28.14
CA GLU A 148 -5.77 -0.85 29.29
C GLU A 148 -6.21 -2.13 30.02
N GLN A 149 -6.48 -3.21 29.27
CA GLN A 149 -6.83 -4.51 29.83
C GLN A 149 -5.66 -5.18 30.56
N ASP A 150 -4.43 -5.02 30.07
CA ASP A 150 -3.23 -5.56 30.72
C ASP A 150 -2.86 -4.79 32.02
N LEU A 151 -3.37 -3.56 32.21
CA LEU A 151 -3.13 -2.73 33.41
C LEU A 151 -4.12 -2.98 34.56
N THR A 152 -5.26 -3.63 34.29
CA THR A 152 -6.33 -3.88 35.28
C THR A 152 -6.24 -5.26 35.94
N ILE A 153 -5.24 -6.07 35.56
CA ILE A 153 -4.92 -7.39 36.15
C ILE A 153 -3.66 -7.25 37.01
#